data_AF-A0A1X0T839-F1
#
_entry.id   AF-A0A1X0T839-F1
#
_cell.length_a   1.000
_cell.length_b   1.000
_cell.length_c   1.000
_cell.angle_alpha   90.00
_cell.angle_beta   90.00
_cell.angle_gamma   90.00
#
_symmetry.space_group_name_H-M   'P 1'
#
loop_
_entity.id
_entity.type
_entity.pdbx_description
1 polymer ?
#
loop_
_entity_poly.entity_id
_entity_poly.type
_entity_poly.pdbx_seq_one_letter_code
_entity_poly.pdbx_strand_id
1 'polypeptide(L)'
;MNALPAARILTEVPLAKGGGNRSIAIDAGGVCHVFTVEDHREEHKPEQSFTAETAREMARRVLAGDERAQTTHDVLRILAAAVLVEGMVG
;
A
#
# COMPACT_ATOMS: atom_id res chain seq x y z
N MET A 1 -8.82 -12.27 17.33
CA MET A 1 -8.29 -12.89 16.10
C MET A 1 -9.22 -12.58 14.93
N ASN A 2 -9.03 -11.44 14.26
CA ASN A 2 -9.58 -11.26 12.91
C ASN A 2 -8.40 -11.42 11.96
N ALA A 3 -8.24 -12.64 11.47
CA ALA A 3 -7.31 -12.92 10.39
C ALA A 3 -7.65 -11.98 9.23
N LEU A 4 -6.66 -11.20 8.78
CA LEU A 4 -6.78 -10.49 7.52
C LEU A 4 -7.20 -11.53 6.47
N PRO A 5 -8.22 -11.27 5.63
CA PRO A 5 -8.55 -12.15 4.51
C PRO A 5 -7.24 -12.45 3.79
N ALA A 6 -6.94 -13.74 3.54
CA ALA A 6 -5.62 -14.23 3.15
C ALA A 6 -4.90 -13.29 2.17
N ALA A 7 -4.09 -12.38 2.73
CA ALA A 7 -3.49 -11.29 1.98
C ALA A 7 -2.04 -11.68 1.68
N ARG A 8 -1.67 -11.63 0.41
CA ARG A 8 -0.32 -11.93 -0.04
C ARG A 8 0.50 -10.64 -0.04
N ILE A 9 1.66 -10.68 0.61
CA ILE A 9 2.62 -9.57 0.59
C ILE A 9 3.19 -9.42 -0.83
N LEU A 10 3.11 -8.21 -1.37
CA LEU A 10 3.68 -7.84 -2.67
C LEU A 10 5.11 -7.33 -2.53
N THR A 11 5.33 -6.47 -1.54
CA THR A 11 6.66 -5.92 -1.23
C THR A 11 6.73 -5.52 0.23
N GLU A 12 7.97 -5.44 0.72
CA GLU A 12 8.32 -4.84 1.99
C GLU A 12 9.44 -3.83 1.78
N VAL A 13 9.33 -2.67 2.43
CA VAL A 13 10.32 -1.61 2.39
C VAL A 13 10.73 -1.30 3.82
N PRO A 14 12.01 -1.47 4.19
CA PRO A 14 12.49 -1.12 5.53
C PRO A 14 12.19 0.35 5.87
N LEU A 15 11.76 0.60 7.10
CA LEU A 15 11.58 1.96 7.59
C LEU A 15 12.95 2.64 7.70
N ALA A 16 13.04 3.90 7.24
CA ALA A 16 14.31 4.64 7.16
C ALA A 16 15.03 4.80 8.52
N LYS A 17 14.30 4.72 9.64
CA LYS A 17 14.84 4.82 11.00
C LYS A 17 15.05 3.46 11.67
N GLY A 18 14.88 2.36 10.95
CA GLY A 18 14.86 0.99 11.50
C GLY A 18 13.57 0.68 12.27
N GLY A 19 13.53 -0.52 12.89
CA GLY A 19 12.44 -0.96 13.77
C GLY A 19 11.22 -1.56 13.07
N GLY A 20 11.32 -1.85 11.78
CA GLY A 20 10.25 -2.52 11.04
C GLY A 20 10.26 -2.27 9.53
N ASN A 21 9.21 -2.78 8.88
CA ASN A 21 8.96 -2.67 7.46
C ASN A 21 7.62 -1.96 7.19
N ARG A 22 7.58 -1.25 6.08
CA ARG A 22 6.35 -0.87 5.40
C ARG A 22 6.01 -1.97 4.40
N SER A 23 4.92 -2.69 4.61
CA SER A 23 4.52 -3.79 3.74
C SER A 23 3.26 -3.43 2.95
N ILE A 24 3.24 -3.82 1.68
CA ILE A 24 2.05 -3.72 0.81
C ILE A 24 1.58 -5.16 0.57
N ALA A 25 0.32 -5.44 0.87
CA ALA A 25 -0.28 -6.75 0.59
C ALA A 25 -1.55 -6.60 -0.25
N ILE A 26 -1.90 -7.64 -0.99
CA ILE A 26 -3.14 -7.74 -1.75
C ILE A 26 -4.00 -8.88 -1.20
N ASP A 27 -5.28 -8.63 -0.96
CA ASP A 27 -6.22 -9.66 -0.57
C ASP A 27 -6.82 -10.41 -1.78
N ALA A 28 -7.63 -11.44 -1.50
CA ALA A 28 -8.31 -12.22 -2.54
C ALA A 28 -9.32 -11.41 -3.37
N GLY A 29 -9.79 -10.26 -2.87
CA GLY A 29 -10.66 -9.32 -3.58
C GLY A 29 -9.90 -8.33 -4.47
N GLY A 30 -8.58 -8.39 -4.51
CA GLY A 30 -7.75 -7.44 -5.25
C GLY A 30 -7.61 -6.08 -4.56
N VAL A 31 -7.96 -6.00 -3.27
CA VAL A 31 -7.77 -4.80 -2.44
C VAL A 31 -6.33 -4.78 -1.95
N CYS A 32 -5.68 -3.65 -2.13
CA CYS A 32 -4.33 -3.41 -1.64
C CYS A 32 -4.39 -2.76 -0.27
N HIS A 33 -3.55 -3.25 0.62
CA HIS A 33 -3.46 -2.84 1.99
C HIS A 33 -2.02 -2.43 2.30
N VAL A 34 -1.87 -1.29 2.96
CA VAL A 34 -0.58 -0.78 3.42
C VAL A 34 -0.49 -0.93 4.92
N PHE A 35 0.57 -1.60 5.39
CA PHE A 35 0.80 -1.89 6.80
C PHE A 35 2.16 -1.36 7.23
N THR A 36 2.23 -0.90 8.48
CA THR A 36 3.50 -0.82 9.19
C THR A 36 3.63 -2.06 10.06
N VAL A 37 4.67 -2.83 9.79
CA VAL A 37 5.08 -4.01 10.55
C VAL A 37 6.26 -3.58 11.42
N GLU A 38 6.00 -3.36 12.70
CA GLU A 38 7.04 -3.06 13.70
C GLU A 38 7.36 -4.33 14.51
N ASP A 39 8.63 -4.53 14.84
CA ASP A 39 9.14 -5.75 15.52
C ASP A 39 8.49 -6.03 16.89
N HIS A 40 7.78 -5.05 17.45
CA HIS A 40 7.16 -5.12 18.78
C HIS A 40 5.62 -5.10 18.75
N ARG A 41 4.99 -5.14 17.56
CA ARG A 41 3.53 -5.13 17.43
C ARG A 41 3.00 -6.51 17.07
N GLU A 42 2.15 -7.07 17.93
CA GLU A 42 1.47 -8.35 17.69
C GLU A 42 0.27 -8.23 16.72
N GLU A 43 -0.32 -7.04 16.59
CA GLU A 43 -1.45 -6.80 15.67
C GLU A 43 -1.06 -5.80 14.57
N HIS A 44 -1.15 -6.25 13.32
CA HIS A 44 -1.01 -5.40 12.14
C HIS A 44 -2.39 -5.07 11.58
N LYS A 45 -2.81 -3.82 11.72
CA LYS A 45 -4.00 -3.30 11.04
C LYS A 45 -3.57 -2.49 9.82
N PRO A 46 -4.30 -2.57 8.68
CA PRO A 46 -4.01 -1.73 7.54
C PRO A 46 -4.13 -0.27 7.96
N GLU A 47 -3.09 0.53 7.70
CA GLU A 47 -3.17 1.98 7.86
C GLU A 47 -4.01 2.58 6.74
N GLN A 48 -3.92 1.98 5.54
CA GLN A 48 -4.66 2.38 4.35
C GLN A 48 -5.04 1.15 3.54
N SER A 49 -6.20 1.23 2.90
CA SER A 49 -6.68 0.20 1.98
C SER A 49 -7.30 0.89 0.75
N PHE A 50 -7.04 0.35 -0.43
CA PHE A 50 -7.55 0.88 -1.68
C PHE A 50 -7.69 -0.22 -2.72
N THR A 51 -8.67 -0.07 -3.60
CA THR A 51 -8.78 -0.94 -4.77
C THR A 51 -7.69 -0.58 -5.79
N ALA A 52 -7.38 -1.52 -6.69
CA ALA A 52 -6.49 -1.25 -7.81
C ALA A 52 -6.98 -0.06 -8.68
N GLU A 53 -8.30 0.09 -8.82
CA GLU A 53 -8.90 1.22 -9.55
C GLU A 53 -8.61 2.56 -8.88
N THR A 54 -8.84 2.67 -7.57
CA THR A 54 -8.54 3.89 -6.81
C THR A 54 -7.05 4.22 -6.85
N ALA A 55 -6.19 3.21 -6.76
CA ALA A 55 -4.74 3.39 -6.84
C ALA A 55 -4.31 3.94 -8.21
N ARG A 56 -4.88 3.41 -9.30
CA ARG A 56 -4.63 3.88 -10.67
C ARG A 56 -5.12 5.30 -10.89
N GLU A 57 -6.33 5.61 -10.44
CA GLU A 57 -6.90 6.96 -10.59
C GLU A 57 -6.07 7.99 -9.83
N MET A 58 -5.62 7.66 -8.61
CA MET A 58 -4.71 8.51 -7.84
C MET A 58 -3.38 8.68 -8.58
N ALA A 59 -2.84 7.61 -9.17
CA ALA A 59 -1.61 7.68 -9.95
C ALA A 59 -1.70 8.59 -11.17
N ARG A 60 -2.83 8.51 -11.90
CA ARG A 60 -3.09 9.40 -13.03
C ARG A 60 -3.14 10.86 -12.60
N ARG A 61 -3.83 11.18 -11.50
CA ARG A 61 -3.93 12.56 -11.00
C ARG A 61 -2.58 13.14 -10.60
N VAL A 62 -1.75 12.37 -9.89
CA VAL A 62 -0.40 12.81 -9.52
C VAL A 62 0.44 13.09 -10.76
N LEU A 63 0.46 12.15 -11.72
CA LEU A 63 1.22 12.29 -12.97
C LEU A 63 0.69 13.44 -13.85
N ALA A 64 -0.61 13.74 -13.78
CA ALA A 64 -1.23 14.86 -14.45
C ALA A 64 -0.95 16.23 -13.79
N GLY A 65 -0.21 16.26 -12.68
CA GLY A 65 0.14 17.50 -12.00
C GLY A 65 -0.95 18.03 -11.06
N ASP A 66 -1.91 17.21 -10.62
CA ASP A 66 -2.94 17.63 -9.67
C ASP A 66 -2.30 17.94 -8.31
N GLU A 67 -2.14 19.23 -8.01
CA GLU A 67 -1.53 19.74 -6.78
C GLU A 67 -2.22 19.23 -5.52
N ARG A 68 -3.52 18.91 -5.58
CA ARG A 68 -4.27 18.36 -4.43
C ARG A 68 -3.97 16.89 -4.18
N ALA A 69 -3.46 16.19 -5.21
CA ALA A 69 -3.00 14.81 -5.09
C ALA A 69 -1.52 14.73 -4.69
N GLN A 70 -0.74 15.81 -4.75
CA GLN A 70 0.71 15.76 -4.54
C GLN A 70 1.17 15.89 -3.07
N THR A 71 0.27 16.17 -2.12
CA THR A 71 0.66 16.75 -0.83
C THR A 71 0.66 15.84 0.40
N THR A 72 0.63 14.50 0.25
CA THR A 72 0.67 13.62 1.44
C THR A 72 1.57 12.41 1.23
N HIS A 73 2.36 12.04 2.25
CA HIS A 73 3.15 10.80 2.26
C HIS A 73 2.33 9.55 1.89
N ASP A 74 1.02 9.60 2.16
CA ASP A 74 0.05 8.58 1.82
C ASP A 74 -0.13 8.38 0.32
N VAL A 75 -0.01 9.44 -0.48
CA VAL A 75 -0.18 9.35 -1.93
C VAL A 75 0.98 8.60 -2.57
N LEU A 76 2.22 8.80 -2.10
CA LEU A 76 3.38 8.01 -2.57
C LEU A 76 3.21 6.51 -2.28
N ARG A 77 2.53 6.15 -1.16
CA ARG A 77 2.23 4.76 -0.82
C ARG A 77 1.19 4.16 -1.77
N ILE A 78 0.17 4.93 -2.11
CA ILE A 78 -0.86 4.54 -3.08
C ILE A 78 -0.23 4.34 -4.48
N LEU A 79 0.67 5.23 -4.89
CA LEU A 79 1.40 5.12 -6.16
C LEU A 79 2.28 3.87 -6.22
N ALA A 80 3.08 3.63 -5.19
CA ALA A 80 3.96 2.47 -5.14
C ALA A 80 3.16 1.17 -5.21
N ALA A 81 2.03 1.10 -4.50
CA ALA A 81 1.14 -0.04 -4.59
C ALA A 81 0.49 -0.21 -5.97
N ALA A 82 0.06 0.89 -6.61
CA ALA A 82 -0.50 0.84 -7.97
C ALA A 82 0.49 0.22 -8.96
N VAL A 83 1.75 0.66 -8.94
CA VAL A 83 2.83 0.15 -9.82
C VAL A 83 3.08 -1.34 -9.59
N LEU A 84 3.13 -1.77 -8.32
CA LEU A 84 3.43 -3.16 -7.98
C LEU A 84 2.29 -4.12 -8.35
N VAL A 85 1.04 -3.68 -8.27
CA VAL A 85 -0.11 -4.47 -8.71
C VAL A 85 -0.11 -4.68 -10.21
N GLU A 86 0.19 -3.63 -10.99
CA GLU A 86 0.21 -3.74 -12.45
C GLU A 86 1.33 -4.67 -12.95
N GLY A 87 2.50 -4.65 -12.32
CA GLY A 87 3.61 -5.56 -12.64
C GLY A 87 3.33 -7.04 -12.37
N MET A 88 2.22 -7.38 -11.71
CA MET A 88 1.85 -8.75 -11.36
C MET A 88 0.65 -9.30 -12.14
N VAL A 89 -0.09 -8.44 -12.84
CA VAL A 89 -1.24 -8.80 -13.70
C VAL A 89 -0.84 -8.80 -15.18
N GLY A 90 0.40 -8.43 -15.50
CA GLY A 90 1.01 -8.51 -16.83
C GLY A 90 1.55 -9.89 -17.18
#